data_AF-A0AAW9DG75-F1
#
_entry.id   AF-A0AAW9DG75-F1
#
_cell.length_a   1.000
_cell.length_b   1.000
_cell.length_c   1.000
_cell.angle_alpha   90.00
_cell.angle_beta   90.00
_cell.angle_gamma   90.00
#
_symmetry.space_group_name_H-M   'P 1'
#
loop_
_entity.id
_entity.type
_entity.pdbx_description
1 polymer ?
#
loop_
_entity_poly.entity_id
_entity_poly.type
_entity_poly.pdbx_seq_one_letter_code
_entity_poly.pdbx_strand_id
1 'polypeptide(L)'
;MEIGICRHCGCNWITPCIDESHGACWWIDDNRTLCSHCFYRFNDELLQMKVYYRPGHDWLEMDEEFAEEVLANPKRHWVYDMEHGVLCVVTLGDHIGAVRFIAKKFYGLSRIYRKEIPRWQEIIANNMIFYNAMVDDPEHYARHLPRKYRLED
;
A
#
# COMPACT_ATOMS: atom_id res chain seq x y z
N MET A 1 -2.03 17.98 -0.97
CA MET A 1 -1.55 17.15 -2.10
C MET A 1 -1.78 17.94 -3.37
N GLU A 2 -0.77 18.02 -4.23
CA GLU A 2 -0.85 18.75 -5.49
C GLU A 2 -1.29 17.77 -6.59
N ILE A 3 -2.42 18.07 -7.25
CA ILE A 3 -3.01 17.21 -8.28
C ILE A 3 -2.15 17.28 -9.55
N GLY A 4 -1.89 16.13 -10.17
CA GLY A 4 -1.12 16.05 -11.42
C GLY A 4 0.40 16.00 -11.22
N ILE A 5 0.87 15.82 -9.98
CA ILE A 5 2.28 15.57 -9.65
C ILE A 5 2.35 14.27 -8.85
N CYS A 6 3.22 13.35 -9.27
CA CYS A 6 3.44 12.09 -8.57
C CYS A 6 4.06 12.37 -7.20
N ARG A 7 3.43 11.89 -6.13
CA ARG A 7 3.88 12.10 -4.75
C ARG A 7 5.21 11.42 -4.41
N HIS A 8 5.66 10.45 -5.21
CA HIS A 8 6.92 9.73 -4.98
C HIS A 8 8.09 10.29 -5.78
N CYS A 9 7.93 10.43 -7.11
CA CYS A 9 9.02 10.86 -7.98
C CYS A 9 8.89 12.30 -8.49
N GLY A 10 7.77 12.98 -8.24
CA GLY A 10 7.54 14.34 -8.72
C GLY A 10 7.24 14.47 -10.21
N CYS A 11 7.09 13.35 -10.95
CA CYS A 11 6.77 13.41 -12.38
C CYS A 11 5.38 14.02 -12.62
N ASN A 12 5.15 14.53 -13.82
CA ASN A 12 3.87 15.10 -14.25
C ASN A 12 3.66 14.86 -15.75
N TRP A 13 2.57 15.39 -16.32
CA TRP A 13 2.24 15.20 -17.74
C TRP A 13 3.23 15.83 -18.73
N ILE A 14 4.01 16.83 -18.30
CA ILE A 14 5.02 17.52 -19.12
C ILE A 14 6.36 16.79 -19.02
N THR A 15 6.72 16.33 -17.81
CA THR A 15 7.96 15.60 -17.52
C THR A 15 7.63 14.25 -16.89
N PRO A 16 7.18 13.25 -17.70
CA PRO A 16 6.87 11.92 -17.21
C PRO A 16 8.15 11.11 -16.91
N CYS A 17 8.04 10.11 -16.05
CA CYS A 17 9.07 9.08 -15.96
C CYS A 17 9.10 8.28 -17.26
N ILE A 18 10.29 7.91 -17.72
CA ILE A 18 10.50 7.06 -18.89
C ILE A 18 11.23 5.80 -18.46
N ASP A 19 10.75 4.65 -18.90
CA ASP A 19 11.36 3.33 -18.76
C ASP A 19 11.68 2.79 -20.16
N GLU A 20 12.80 2.10 -20.31
CA GLU A 20 13.25 1.61 -21.62
C GLU A 20 12.31 0.56 -22.21
N SER A 21 11.66 -0.24 -21.36
CA SER A 21 10.77 -1.34 -21.79
C SER A 21 9.32 -0.90 -21.89
N HIS A 22 8.86 0.00 -21.02
CA HIS A 22 7.45 0.36 -20.86
C HIS A 22 7.10 1.77 -21.34
N GLY A 23 8.08 2.59 -21.72
CA GLY A 23 7.85 3.93 -22.26
C GLY A 23 7.53 4.96 -21.18
N ALA A 24 6.59 5.86 -21.44
CA ALA A 24 6.22 6.92 -20.49
C ALA A 24 5.21 6.45 -19.44
N CYS A 25 5.36 6.89 -18.20
CA CYS A 25 4.44 6.56 -17.12
C CYS A 25 3.04 7.17 -17.33
N TRP A 26 2.01 6.55 -16.75
CA TRP A 26 0.64 7.06 -16.70
C TRP A 26 0.14 7.18 -15.25
N TRP A 27 -0.97 7.87 -15.01
CA TRP A 27 -1.58 7.96 -13.68
C TRP A 27 -2.30 6.66 -13.31
N ILE A 28 -2.03 6.13 -12.11
CA ILE A 28 -2.67 4.92 -11.58
C ILE A 28 -3.98 5.23 -10.85
N ASP A 29 -4.05 6.41 -10.23
CA ASP A 29 -5.20 6.87 -9.48
C ASP A 29 -5.95 8.00 -10.20
N ASP A 30 -7.25 8.11 -9.93
CA ASP A 30 -8.12 9.14 -10.52
C ASP A 30 -7.70 10.55 -10.06
N ASN A 31 -7.11 10.64 -8.87
CA ASN A 31 -6.60 11.89 -8.29
C ASN A 31 -5.29 12.35 -8.94
N ARG A 32 -4.67 11.54 -9.82
CA ARG A 32 -3.42 11.86 -10.52
C ARG A 32 -2.29 12.25 -9.56
N THR A 33 -2.16 11.47 -8.50
CA THR A 33 -1.15 11.63 -7.45
C THR A 33 -0.10 10.53 -7.44
N LEU A 34 -0.29 9.45 -8.21
CA LEU A 34 0.67 8.35 -8.32
C LEU A 34 0.84 7.88 -9.76
N CYS A 35 2.09 7.76 -10.22
CA CYS A 35 2.40 7.26 -11.56
C CYS A 35 2.67 5.74 -11.59
N SER A 36 2.46 5.13 -12.75
CA SER A 36 2.59 3.69 -12.97
C SER A 36 3.98 3.16 -12.68
N HIS A 37 5.04 3.93 -12.98
CA HIS A 37 6.42 3.49 -12.73
C HIS A 37 6.74 3.43 -11.24
N CYS A 38 6.23 4.37 -10.44
CA CYS A 38 6.36 4.30 -8.98
C CYS A 38 5.52 3.18 -8.38
N PHE A 39 4.33 2.94 -8.92
CA PHE A 39 3.46 1.86 -8.46
C PHE A 39 4.07 0.48 -8.72
N TYR A 40 4.43 0.20 -9.97
CA TYR A 40 5.01 -1.09 -10.37
C TYR A 40 6.50 -1.21 -10.06
N ARG A 41 7.15 -0.13 -9.62
CA ARG A 41 8.58 -0.07 -9.32
C ARG A 41 9.46 -0.53 -10.49
N PHE A 42 9.11 -0.16 -11.72
CA PHE A 42 9.85 -0.54 -12.93
C PHE A 42 11.33 -0.12 -12.91
N ASN A 43 11.71 0.87 -12.10
CA ASN A 43 13.09 1.36 -11.98
C ASN A 43 13.91 0.68 -10.86
N ASP A 44 13.37 -0.34 -10.19
CA ASP A 44 13.99 -0.93 -8.99
C ASP A 44 14.30 -2.42 -9.21
N GLU A 45 15.44 -2.72 -9.85
CA GLU A 45 15.92 -4.08 -10.15
C GLU A 45 16.08 -4.99 -8.90
N LEU A 46 15.97 -4.44 -7.69
CA LEU A 46 16.27 -5.12 -6.42
C LEU A 46 15.05 -5.44 -5.55
N LEU A 47 13.83 -5.08 -5.97
CA LEU A 47 12.62 -5.28 -5.15
C LEU A 47 11.52 -6.02 -5.93
N GLN A 48 11.70 -7.33 -6.07
CA GLN A 48 10.58 -8.21 -6.44
C GLN A 48 9.41 -8.00 -5.48
N MET A 49 8.23 -7.73 -6.04
CA MET A 49 7.01 -7.56 -5.27
C MET A 49 6.72 -8.84 -4.46
N LYS A 50 6.54 -8.70 -3.14
CA LYS A 50 6.15 -9.82 -2.29
C LYS A 50 4.64 -9.85 -2.15
N VAL A 51 4.03 -10.98 -2.48
CA VAL A 51 2.58 -11.14 -2.44
C VAL A 51 2.18 -12.00 -1.26
N TYR A 52 1.22 -11.53 -0.47
CA TYR A 52 0.64 -12.28 0.63
C TYR A 52 -0.87 -12.39 0.47
N TYR A 53 -1.42 -13.59 0.52
CA TYR A 53 -2.85 -13.85 0.43
C TYR A 53 -3.41 -14.33 1.77
N ARG A 54 -4.57 -13.79 2.15
CA ARG A 54 -5.30 -14.15 3.36
C ARG A 54 -6.67 -14.77 3.04
N PRO A 55 -6.74 -16.11 2.84
CA PRO A 55 -8.02 -16.82 2.66
C PRO A 55 -8.80 -16.99 3.98
N GLY A 56 -8.17 -16.74 5.13
CA GLY A 56 -8.74 -16.93 6.46
C GLY A 56 -7.94 -16.19 7.53
N HIS A 57 -7.45 -16.88 8.56
CA HIS A 57 -6.66 -16.24 9.61
C HIS A 57 -5.17 -16.09 9.26
N ASP A 58 -4.62 -17.00 8.46
CA ASP A 58 -3.20 -17.07 8.11
C ASP A 58 -2.85 -16.28 6.84
N TRP A 59 -1.57 -15.93 6.72
CA TRP A 59 -0.99 -15.27 5.56
C TRP A 59 -0.11 -16.25 4.78
N LEU A 60 -0.42 -16.44 3.50
CA LEU A 60 0.32 -17.29 2.59
C LEU A 60 1.14 -16.41 1.65
N GLU A 61 2.42 -16.71 1.49
CA GLU A 61 3.24 -16.04 0.46
C GLU A 61 2.93 -16.65 -0.90
N MET A 62 2.72 -15.80 -1.91
CA MET A 62 2.30 -16.18 -3.26
C MET A 62 3.35 -15.70 -4.28
N ASP A 63 3.29 -16.27 -5.48
CA ASP A 63 4.18 -15.94 -6.59
C ASP A 63 3.71 -14.73 -7.41
N GLU A 64 4.52 -14.37 -8.40
CA GLU A 64 4.31 -13.24 -9.30
C GLU A 64 3.09 -13.46 -10.23
N GLU A 65 2.86 -14.70 -10.70
CA GLU A 65 1.70 -15.04 -11.52
C GLU A 65 0.39 -14.76 -10.77
N PHE A 66 0.34 -15.10 -9.48
CA PHE A 66 -0.80 -14.73 -8.63
C PHE A 66 -0.94 -13.22 -8.45
N ALA A 67 0.17 -12.47 -8.38
CA ALA A 67 0.15 -11.01 -8.32
C ALA A 67 -0.53 -10.42 -9.57
N GLU A 68 -0.12 -10.87 -10.75
CA GLU A 68 -0.67 -10.44 -12.04
C GLU A 68 -2.16 -10.75 -12.14
N GLU A 69 -2.59 -11.96 -11.76
CA GLU A 69 -4.01 -12.34 -11.73
C GLU A 69 -4.82 -11.40 -10.83
N VAL A 70 -4.27 -11.07 -9.66
CA VAL A 70 -4.95 -10.22 -8.69
C VAL A 70 -5.06 -8.78 -9.19
N LEU A 71 -3.99 -8.23 -9.75
CA LEU A 71 -3.96 -6.87 -10.27
C LEU A 71 -4.83 -6.70 -11.53
N ALA A 72 -4.95 -7.74 -12.35
CA ALA A 72 -5.83 -7.77 -13.51
C ALA A 72 -7.32 -7.93 -13.15
N ASN A 73 -7.65 -8.37 -11.93
CA ASN A 73 -9.01 -8.70 -11.53
C ASN A 73 -9.65 -7.58 -10.69
N PRO A 74 -10.62 -6.83 -11.25
CA PRO A 74 -11.23 -5.69 -10.58
C PRO A 74 -12.13 -6.06 -9.40
N LYS A 75 -12.36 -7.36 -9.14
CA LYS A 75 -13.16 -7.84 -7.99
C LYS A 75 -12.30 -8.16 -6.77
N ARG A 76 -10.97 -8.09 -6.88
CA ARG A 76 -10.07 -8.39 -5.77
C ARG A 76 -10.00 -7.23 -4.79
N HIS A 77 -9.67 -7.53 -3.54
CA HIS A 77 -9.46 -6.55 -2.49
C HIS A 77 -8.01 -6.69 -2.02
N TRP A 78 -7.28 -5.58 -1.98
CA TRP A 78 -5.89 -5.63 -1.60
C TRP A 78 -5.40 -4.31 -0.99
N VAL A 79 -4.30 -4.41 -0.25
CA VAL A 79 -3.49 -3.29 0.21
C VAL A 79 -2.08 -3.47 -0.33
N TYR A 80 -1.56 -2.46 -1.02
CA TYR A 80 -0.20 -2.48 -1.52
C TYR A 80 0.64 -1.47 -0.75
N ASP A 81 1.76 -1.92 -0.17
CA ASP A 81 2.75 -1.06 0.47
C ASP A 81 3.91 -0.80 -0.49
N MET A 82 3.98 0.44 -0.95
CA MET A 82 4.98 0.93 -1.88
C MET A 82 6.34 1.17 -1.26
N GLU A 83 6.51 1.15 0.06
CA GLU A 83 7.83 1.30 0.69
C GLU A 83 8.57 -0.04 0.70
N HIS A 84 7.85 -1.14 0.97
CA HIS A 84 8.44 -2.47 1.03
C HIS A 84 8.15 -3.34 -0.20
N GLY A 85 7.32 -2.86 -1.14
CA GLY A 85 6.92 -3.61 -2.33
C GLY A 85 6.07 -4.83 -1.97
N VAL A 86 5.09 -4.65 -1.07
CA VAL A 86 4.31 -5.76 -0.51
C VAL A 86 2.84 -5.64 -0.90
N LEU A 87 2.34 -6.62 -1.65
CA LEU A 87 0.93 -6.73 -2.03
C LEU A 87 0.21 -7.71 -1.10
N CYS A 88 -0.70 -7.21 -0.27
CA CYS A 88 -1.53 -8.02 0.62
C CYS A 88 -2.94 -8.16 0.05
N VAL A 89 -3.28 -9.36 -0.39
CA VAL A 89 -4.56 -9.73 -0.97
C VAL A 89 -5.47 -10.26 0.13
N VAL A 90 -6.65 -9.67 0.25
CA VAL A 90 -7.61 -9.96 1.33
C VAL A 90 -8.99 -10.25 0.77
N THR A 91 -9.86 -10.80 1.62
CA THR A 91 -11.29 -10.90 1.34
C THR A 91 -11.98 -9.56 1.63
N LEU A 92 -13.21 -9.40 1.13
CA LEU A 92 -14.06 -8.24 1.42
C LEU A 92 -14.07 -7.93 2.93
N GLY A 93 -13.71 -6.70 3.29
CA GLY A 93 -13.77 -6.18 4.66
C GLY A 93 -12.51 -6.39 5.52
N ASP A 94 -11.43 -7.00 5.00
CA ASP A 94 -10.23 -7.32 5.79
C ASP A 94 -8.98 -6.48 5.45
N HIS A 95 -9.14 -5.29 4.86
CA HIS A 95 -8.02 -4.36 4.63
C HIS A 95 -7.31 -3.96 5.95
N ILE A 96 -8.03 -3.90 7.07
CA ILE A 96 -7.42 -3.68 8.39
C ILE A 96 -6.45 -4.82 8.76
N GLY A 97 -6.79 -6.05 8.40
CA GLY A 97 -5.92 -7.21 8.55
C GLY A 97 -4.61 -7.03 7.79
N ALA A 98 -4.69 -6.60 6.53
CA ALA A 98 -3.52 -6.29 5.71
C ALA A 98 -2.64 -5.20 6.31
N VAL A 99 -3.21 -4.06 6.72
CA VAL A 99 -2.44 -2.97 7.34
C VAL A 99 -1.74 -3.44 8.62
N ARG A 100 -2.42 -4.21 9.46
CA ARG A 100 -1.82 -4.78 10.69
C ARG A 100 -0.68 -5.74 10.38
N PHE A 101 -0.84 -6.58 9.35
CA PHE A 101 0.20 -7.50 8.92
C PHE A 101 1.42 -6.75 8.39
N ILE A 102 1.21 -5.78 7.50
CA ILE A 102 2.29 -4.98 6.92
C ILE A 102 3.04 -4.23 8.03
N ALA A 103 2.30 -3.50 8.87
CA ALA A 103 2.87 -2.73 9.97
C ALA A 103 3.70 -3.61 10.90
N LYS A 104 3.22 -4.81 11.25
CA LYS A 104 3.94 -5.73 12.14
C LYS A 104 5.17 -6.33 11.48
N LYS A 105 5.03 -6.85 10.26
CA LYS A 105 6.05 -7.65 9.58
C LYS A 105 7.16 -6.78 8.98
N PHE A 106 6.84 -5.63 8.43
CA PHE A 106 7.78 -4.80 7.67
C PHE A 106 8.19 -3.53 8.41
N TYR A 107 7.27 -2.90 9.15
CA TYR A 107 7.58 -1.71 9.96
C TYR A 107 7.94 -2.02 11.43
N GLY A 108 8.01 -3.31 11.81
CA GLY A 108 8.37 -3.73 13.17
C GLY A 108 7.36 -3.34 14.25
N LEU A 109 6.09 -3.11 13.88
CA LEU A 109 5.06 -2.69 14.83
C LEU A 109 4.75 -3.79 15.85
N SER A 110 4.84 -3.44 17.13
CA SER A 110 4.34 -4.27 18.23
C SER A 110 3.00 -3.77 18.74
N ARG A 111 3.01 -2.63 19.45
CA ARG A 111 1.82 -1.93 19.95
C ARG A 111 2.13 -0.43 20.05
N ILE A 112 1.14 0.41 19.74
CA ILE A 112 1.30 1.87 19.71
C ILE A 112 0.66 2.58 20.90
N TYR A 113 1.21 3.74 21.25
CA TYR A 113 0.57 4.76 22.10
C TYR A 113 -0.29 5.73 21.27
N ARG A 114 -1.23 6.43 21.92
CA ARG A 114 -2.11 7.41 21.25
C ARG A 114 -1.33 8.52 20.54
N LYS A 115 -0.21 8.97 21.12
CA LYS A 115 0.68 9.99 20.53
C LYS A 115 1.37 9.55 19.23
N GLU A 116 1.42 8.25 18.95
CA GLU A 116 2.04 7.70 17.74
C GLU A 116 1.03 7.57 16.59
N ILE A 117 -0.27 7.78 16.83
CA ILE A 117 -1.31 7.70 15.80
C ILE A 117 -1.01 8.62 14.60
N PRO A 118 -0.64 9.92 14.78
CA PRO A 118 -0.34 10.79 13.64
C PRO A 118 0.81 10.26 12.76
N ARG A 119 1.87 9.72 13.37
CA ARG A 119 2.98 9.10 12.64
C ARG A 119 2.49 7.91 11.80
N TRP A 120 1.59 7.08 12.34
CA TRP A 120 1.04 5.95 11.60
C TRP A 120 0.08 6.38 10.49
N GLN A 121 -0.67 7.48 10.68
CA GLN A 121 -1.47 8.08 9.62
C GLN A 121 -0.59 8.51 8.45
N GLU A 122 0.55 9.16 8.71
CA GLU A 122 1.50 9.58 7.66
C GLU A 122 2.10 8.37 6.91
N ILE A 123 2.54 7.33 7.63
CA ILE A 123 3.07 6.10 7.02
C ILE A 123 2.01 5.46 6.10
N ILE A 124 0.78 5.32 6.58
CA ILE A 124 -0.31 4.70 5.82
C ILE A 124 -0.67 5.57 4.60
N ALA A 125 -0.79 6.89 4.78
CA ALA A 125 -1.16 7.82 3.71
C ALA A 125 -0.15 7.85 2.57
N ASN A 126 1.15 7.81 2.90
CA ASN A 126 2.22 7.97 1.93
C ASN A 126 2.54 6.64 1.23
N ASN A 127 2.53 5.54 1.98
CA ASN A 127 3.12 4.29 1.49
C ASN A 127 2.07 3.25 1.08
N MET A 128 0.85 3.29 1.63
CA MET A 128 -0.15 2.26 1.39
C MET A 128 -1.22 2.70 0.38
N ILE A 129 -1.62 1.77 -0.48
CA ILE A 129 -2.68 1.93 -1.46
C ILE A 129 -3.76 0.90 -1.17
N PHE A 130 -5.01 1.36 -1.16
CA PHE A 130 -6.17 0.54 -0.86
C PHE A 130 -7.01 0.35 -2.12
N TYR A 131 -7.28 -0.89 -2.50
CA TYR A 131 -8.12 -1.21 -3.65
C TYR A 131 -9.38 -1.95 -3.22
N ASN A 132 -10.52 -1.52 -3.77
CA ASN A 132 -11.86 -1.96 -3.38
C ASN A 132 -12.08 -1.95 -1.86
N ALA A 133 -11.50 -0.97 -1.15
CA ALA A 133 -11.76 -0.78 0.25
C ALA A 133 -13.02 0.07 0.43
N MET A 134 -13.81 -0.23 1.47
CA MET A 134 -14.95 0.60 1.84
C MET A 134 -14.51 1.96 2.43
N VAL A 135 -13.30 1.99 2.99
CA VAL A 135 -12.67 3.17 3.59
C VAL A 135 -11.20 3.15 3.18
N ASP A 136 -10.67 4.27 2.72
CA ASP A 136 -9.26 4.48 2.36
C ASP A 136 -8.58 5.54 3.26
N ASP A 137 -9.30 6.03 4.28
CA ASP A 137 -8.82 7.04 5.23
C ASP A 137 -7.71 6.50 6.16
N PRO A 138 -6.51 7.11 6.15
CA PRO A 138 -5.40 6.72 7.03
C PRO A 138 -5.75 6.80 8.52
N GLU A 139 -6.62 7.73 8.92
CA GLU A 139 -7.05 7.84 10.31
C GLU A 139 -7.83 6.60 10.77
N HIS A 140 -8.75 6.11 9.95
CA HIS A 140 -9.47 4.87 10.19
C HIS A 140 -8.49 3.72 10.46
N TYR A 141 -7.51 3.50 9.58
CA TYR A 141 -6.57 2.39 9.72
C TYR A 141 -5.63 2.53 10.92
N ALA A 142 -5.06 3.72 11.14
CA ALA A 142 -4.16 3.98 12.25
C ALA A 142 -4.85 3.74 13.62
N ARG A 143 -6.13 4.10 13.75
CA ARG A 143 -6.90 3.89 14.98
C ARG A 143 -7.11 2.41 15.33
N HIS A 144 -7.10 1.53 14.33
CA HIS A 144 -7.28 0.08 14.46
C HIS A 144 -5.96 -0.68 14.68
N LEU A 145 -4.81 -0.02 14.72
CA LEU A 145 -3.55 -0.66 15.07
C LEU A 145 -3.54 -1.14 16.54
N PRO A 146 -2.80 -2.23 16.86
CA PRO A 146 -2.73 -2.76 18.22
C PRO A 146 -2.25 -1.71 19.23
N ARG A 147 -2.98 -1.49 20.32
CA ARG A 147 -2.66 -0.46 21.31
C ARG A 147 -1.93 -1.02 22.53
N LYS A 148 -1.00 -0.24 23.10
CA LYS A 148 -0.58 -0.43 24.49
C LYS A 148 -1.66 0.20 25.37
N TYR A 149 -2.58 -0.60 25.91
CA TYR A 149 -3.40 -0.15 27.03
C TYR A 149 -2.48 -0.03 28.25
N ARG A 150 -2.17 1.19 28.67
CA ARG A 150 -1.74 1.47 30.05
C ARG A 150 -2.68 2.51 30.65
N LEU A 151 -2.94 2.26 31.93
CA LEU A 151 -3.95 2.75 32.87
C LEU A 151 -3.83 4.23 33.31
N GLU A 152 -3.28 5.13 32.49
CA GLU A 152 -3.07 6.52 32.91
C GLU A 152 -3.41 7.47 31.75
N ASP A 153 -4.69 7.83 31.68
CA ASP A 153 -5.10 9.22 31.43
C ASP A 153 -4.95 10.00 32.75
#